data_AF-A0A7G4RKU0-F1
#
_entry.id   AF-A0A7G4RKU0-F1
#
_cell.length_a   1.000
_cell.length_b   1.000
_cell.length_c   1.000
_cell.angle_alpha   90.00
_cell.angle_beta   90.00
_cell.angle_gamma   90.00
#
_symmetry.space_group_name_H-M   'P 1'
#
loop_
_entity.id
_entity.type
_entity.pdbx_description
1 polymer ?
#
loop_
_entity_poly.entity_id
_entity_poly.type
_entity_poly.pdbx_seq_one_letter_code
_entity_poly.pdbx_strand_id
1 'polypeptide(L)'
;MWTKFFNVRNPVVGPKIVGLQCPSLLIRVDGRSLEKLFQQNGLVPRVSECALQSIRYSDVEDYQKFNEQPFAWGACSSLKDLIRFIEKNSSHTQNAWIHKFYGRATSLSILKMEVGMESDGHDDEKEQLVVEPVPFEQFIASTCPKFRDKFLSGALVPNAMHEYNGSLPKSMRASDLLNEGTVLTWLMINNCEETFTTICQNTYGSLSKEALERRFDGDKKIVDAIISAVGAPLQMHL
;
A
#
# COMPACT_ATOMS: atom_id res chain seq x y z
N MET A 1 -4.37 -35.58 -20.36
CA MET A 1 -4.92 -36.03 -19.07
C MET A 1 -4.13 -35.44 -17.89
N TRP A 2 -2.80 -35.50 -17.91
CA TRP A 2 -1.89 -34.88 -16.92
C TRP A 2 -2.10 -33.37 -16.70
N THR A 3 -2.31 -32.59 -17.77
CA THR A 3 -2.57 -31.14 -17.69
C THR A 3 -3.84 -30.79 -16.89
N LYS A 4 -4.86 -31.64 -16.94
CA LYS A 4 -6.09 -31.44 -16.14
C LYS A 4 -5.85 -31.69 -14.65
N PHE A 5 -5.06 -32.72 -14.31
CA PHE A 5 -4.72 -33.01 -12.90
C PHE A 5 -3.73 -31.99 -12.31
N PHE A 6 -2.78 -31.49 -13.09
CA PHE A 6 -1.86 -30.43 -12.64
C PHE A 6 -2.63 -29.14 -12.32
N ASN A 7 -3.58 -28.73 -13.17
CA ASN A 7 -4.42 -27.56 -12.90
C ASN A 7 -5.32 -27.71 -11.66
N VAL A 8 -5.68 -28.92 -11.26
CA VAL A 8 -6.46 -29.15 -10.04
C VAL A 8 -5.61 -29.01 -8.77
N ARG A 9 -4.32 -29.37 -8.83
CA ARG A 9 -3.40 -29.27 -7.68
C ARG A 9 -2.63 -27.95 -7.59
N ASN A 10 -2.45 -27.27 -8.71
CA ASN A 10 -1.73 -26.01 -8.81
C ASN A 10 -2.47 -25.06 -9.78
N PRO A 11 -3.64 -24.55 -9.38
CA PRO A 11 -4.48 -23.72 -10.24
C PRO A 11 -3.79 -22.40 -10.60
N VAL A 12 -4.19 -21.81 -11.73
CA VAL A 12 -3.81 -20.44 -12.10
C VAL A 12 -4.62 -19.47 -11.25
N VAL A 13 -3.94 -18.57 -10.55
CA VAL A 13 -4.51 -17.60 -9.60
C VAL A 13 -4.26 -16.15 -10.00
N GLY A 14 -3.39 -15.90 -10.99
CA GLY A 14 -3.14 -14.58 -11.57
C GLY A 14 -4.39 -13.72 -11.84
N PRO A 15 -5.41 -14.23 -12.55
CA PRO A 15 -6.65 -13.49 -12.79
C PRO A 15 -7.38 -13.09 -11.50
N LYS A 16 -7.30 -13.93 -10.46
CA LYS A 16 -7.92 -13.66 -9.16
C LYS A 16 -7.17 -12.58 -8.40
N ILE A 17 -5.84 -12.55 -8.48
CA ILE A 17 -5.02 -11.46 -7.92
C ILE A 17 -5.48 -10.12 -8.53
N VAL A 18 -5.56 -10.04 -9.86
CA VAL A 18 -6.00 -8.80 -10.54
C VAL A 18 -7.45 -8.44 -10.15
N GLY A 19 -8.37 -9.42 -10.17
CA GLY A 19 -9.78 -9.19 -9.85
C GLY A 19 -10.05 -8.77 -8.40
N LEU A 20 -9.14 -9.07 -7.46
CA LEU A 20 -9.23 -8.69 -6.06
C LEU A 20 -8.48 -7.39 -5.73
N GLN A 21 -7.90 -6.69 -6.71
CA GLN A 21 -7.26 -5.40 -6.48
C GLN A 21 -8.30 -4.38 -6.00
N CYS A 22 -8.08 -3.77 -4.85
CA CYS A 22 -8.94 -2.73 -4.30
C CYS A 22 -8.16 -1.45 -3.96
N PRO A 23 -8.77 -0.26 -4.14
CA PRO A 23 -8.14 0.99 -3.74
C PRO A 23 -7.80 1.00 -2.24
N SER A 24 -6.55 1.33 -1.94
CA SER A 24 -5.97 1.18 -0.61
C SER A 24 -4.91 2.26 -0.31
N LEU A 25 -4.82 2.67 0.96
CA LEU A 25 -3.68 3.41 1.48
C LEU A 25 -2.63 2.44 2.00
N LEU A 26 -1.44 2.48 1.42
CA LEU A 26 -0.41 1.46 1.56
C LEU A 26 0.88 2.06 2.11
N ILE A 27 1.64 1.25 2.82
CA ILE A 27 2.97 1.61 3.33
C ILE A 27 3.94 0.47 3.06
N ARG A 28 5.15 0.79 2.61
CA ARG A 28 6.19 -0.22 2.34
C ARG A 28 7.55 0.25 2.80
N VAL A 29 8.42 -0.72 3.08
CA VAL A 29 9.87 -0.50 3.07
C VAL A 29 10.42 -0.77 1.69
N ASP A 30 11.37 0.05 1.23
CA ASP A 30 12.04 -0.13 -0.06
C ASP A 30 13.54 0.15 0.08
N GLY A 31 14.38 -0.67 -0.56
CA GLY A 31 15.83 -0.44 -0.59
C GLY A 31 16.22 0.69 -1.53
N ARG A 32 15.35 1.09 -2.47
CA ARG A 32 15.58 2.21 -3.38
C ARG A 32 15.38 3.53 -2.65
N SER A 33 16.17 4.52 -3.04
CA SER A 33 15.97 5.89 -2.60
C SER A 33 14.73 6.51 -3.23
N LEU A 34 14.24 7.57 -2.59
CA LEU A 34 13.14 8.34 -3.15
C LEU A 34 13.46 8.93 -4.54
N GLU A 35 14.69 9.42 -4.74
CA GLU A 35 15.16 9.90 -6.04
C GLU A 35 15.09 8.81 -7.12
N LYS A 36 15.46 7.57 -6.78
CA LYS A 36 15.38 6.45 -7.72
C LYS A 36 13.94 6.11 -8.07
N LEU A 37 13.02 6.17 -7.10
CA LEU A 37 11.59 6.02 -7.37
C LEU A 37 11.06 7.16 -8.25
N PHE A 38 11.50 8.39 -8.03
CA PHE A 38 11.13 9.53 -8.88
C PHE A 38 11.56 9.32 -10.34
N GLN A 39 12.80 8.90 -10.57
CA GLN A 39 13.32 8.59 -11.91
C GLN A 39 12.58 7.44 -12.59
N GLN A 40 12.02 6.50 -11.83
CA GLN A 40 11.24 5.37 -12.32
C GLN A 40 9.75 5.67 -12.46
N ASN A 41 9.32 6.89 -12.14
CA ASN A 41 7.91 7.27 -12.00
C ASN A 41 7.13 6.35 -11.02
N GLY A 42 7.75 6.00 -9.89
CA GLY A 42 7.15 5.25 -8.80
C GLY A 42 7.40 3.74 -8.85
N LEU A 43 6.38 2.94 -8.54
CA LEU A 43 6.46 1.47 -8.60
C LEU A 43 5.98 0.99 -9.97
N VAL A 44 6.89 0.43 -10.77
CA VAL A 44 6.55 -0.29 -12.00
C VAL A 44 6.21 -1.75 -11.69
N PRO A 45 5.26 -2.39 -12.41
CA PRO A 45 4.96 -3.82 -12.22
C PRO A 45 6.21 -4.68 -12.28
N ARG A 46 6.31 -5.69 -11.40
CA ARG A 46 7.49 -6.57 -11.32
C ARG A 46 7.59 -7.51 -12.52
N VAL A 47 6.46 -7.86 -13.11
CA VAL A 47 6.34 -8.79 -14.23
C VAL A 47 5.37 -8.21 -15.27
N SER A 48 5.41 -8.75 -16.49
CA SER A 48 4.45 -8.38 -17.53
C SER A 48 3.04 -8.85 -17.18
N GLU A 49 2.02 -8.24 -17.78
CA GLU A 49 0.63 -8.65 -17.60
C GLU A 49 0.41 -10.13 -17.96
N CYS A 50 1.00 -10.60 -19.07
CA CYS A 50 0.91 -12.01 -19.47
C CYS A 50 1.50 -12.96 -18.41
N ALA A 51 2.66 -12.60 -17.84
CA ALA A 51 3.28 -13.37 -16.77
C ALA A 51 2.42 -13.34 -15.49
N LEU A 52 1.88 -12.17 -15.12
CA LEU A 52 0.97 -12.04 -13.98
C LEU A 52 -0.28 -12.91 -14.14
N GLN A 53 -0.90 -12.94 -15.32
CA GLN A 53 -2.07 -13.78 -15.62
C GLN A 53 -1.74 -15.28 -15.59
N SER A 54 -0.47 -15.65 -15.70
CA SER A 54 -0.02 -17.05 -15.65
C SER A 54 0.34 -17.56 -14.26
N ILE A 55 0.42 -16.66 -13.25
CA ILE A 55 0.77 -17.00 -11.87
C ILE A 55 -0.14 -18.09 -11.33
N ARG A 56 0.47 -19.08 -10.68
CA ARG A 56 -0.18 -20.23 -10.07
C ARG A 56 -0.04 -20.22 -8.56
N TYR A 57 -0.80 -21.10 -7.93
CA TYR A 57 -0.80 -21.33 -6.49
C TYR A 57 0.63 -21.49 -5.93
N SER A 58 1.45 -22.36 -6.53
CA SER A 58 2.84 -22.59 -6.09
C SER A 58 3.70 -21.34 -6.17
N ASP A 59 3.53 -20.52 -7.22
CA ASP A 59 4.31 -19.31 -7.39
C ASP A 59 4.03 -18.30 -6.25
N VAL A 60 2.78 -18.27 -5.75
CA VAL A 60 2.41 -17.45 -4.59
C VAL A 60 3.03 -17.98 -3.30
N GLU A 61 3.05 -19.31 -3.10
CA GLU A 61 3.70 -19.91 -1.93
C GLU A 61 5.21 -19.68 -1.91
N ASP A 62 5.87 -19.87 -3.05
CA ASP A 62 7.32 -19.70 -3.19
C ASP A 62 7.71 -18.22 -3.06
N TYR A 63 6.89 -17.32 -3.61
CA TYR A 63 7.01 -15.89 -3.38
C TYR A 63 6.94 -15.55 -1.89
N GLN A 64 5.93 -16.03 -1.16
CA GLN A 64 5.75 -15.65 0.23
C GLN A 64 6.85 -16.23 1.14
N LYS A 65 7.24 -17.49 0.92
CA LYS A 65 8.21 -18.20 1.79
C LYS A 65 9.65 -17.78 1.51
N PHE A 66 9.98 -17.52 0.24
CA PHE A 66 11.37 -17.37 -0.19
C PHE A 66 11.65 -16.07 -0.96
N ASN A 67 10.62 -15.25 -1.21
CA ASN A 67 10.70 -14.11 -2.12
C ASN A 67 11.26 -14.52 -3.50
N GLU A 68 10.95 -15.75 -3.93
CA GLU A 68 11.40 -16.30 -5.20
C GLU A 68 10.55 -15.74 -6.35
N GLN A 69 11.19 -15.36 -7.45
CA GLN A 69 10.55 -14.79 -8.66
C GLN A 69 9.43 -13.78 -8.36
N PRO A 70 9.71 -12.70 -7.61
CA PRO A 70 8.68 -11.83 -7.08
C PRO A 70 7.88 -11.14 -8.19
N PHE A 71 6.57 -11.41 -8.19
CA PHE A 71 5.61 -10.90 -9.17
C PHE A 71 4.82 -9.67 -8.68
N ALA A 72 4.88 -9.35 -7.39
CA ALA A 72 4.20 -8.23 -6.78
C ALA A 72 5.17 -7.39 -5.93
N TRP A 73 4.75 -6.17 -5.61
CA TRP A 73 5.33 -5.39 -4.54
C TRP A 73 4.56 -5.62 -3.25
N GLY A 74 5.21 -6.23 -2.25
CA GLY A 74 4.66 -6.34 -0.91
C GLY A 74 4.55 -4.98 -0.22
N ALA A 75 3.40 -4.72 0.39
CA ALA A 75 3.11 -3.55 1.22
C ALA A 75 2.23 -3.95 2.41
N CYS A 76 2.04 -3.02 3.35
CA CYS A 76 1.08 -3.15 4.44
C CYS A 76 0.01 -2.05 4.32
N SER A 77 -1.18 -2.28 4.86
CA SER A 77 -2.22 -1.23 4.96
C SER A 77 -1.91 -0.21 6.06
N SER A 78 -1.16 -0.61 7.10
CA SER A 78 -0.88 0.18 8.28
C SER A 78 0.61 0.21 8.64
N LEU A 79 1.09 1.31 9.25
CA LEU A 79 2.46 1.35 9.77
C LEU A 79 2.66 0.33 10.90
N LYS A 80 1.60 0.03 11.67
CA LYS A 80 1.65 -0.98 12.73
C LYS A 80 2.07 -2.35 12.20
N ASP A 81 1.49 -2.77 11.07
CA ASP A 81 1.84 -4.06 10.46
C ASP A 81 3.24 -3.98 9.83
N LEU A 82 3.63 -2.84 9.23
CA LEU A 82 4.98 -2.65 8.69
C LEU A 82 6.07 -2.70 9.76
N ILE A 83 5.82 -2.17 10.97
CA ILE A 83 6.77 -2.23 12.09
C ILE A 83 7.06 -3.69 12.44
N ARG A 84 6.04 -4.54 12.53
CA ARG A 84 6.21 -5.98 12.80
C ARG A 84 7.05 -6.66 11.72
N PHE A 85 6.79 -6.33 10.44
CA PHE A 85 7.59 -6.83 9.33
C PHE A 85 9.06 -6.41 9.45
N ILE A 86 9.30 -5.13 9.75
CA ILE A 86 10.65 -4.57 9.96
C ILE A 86 11.38 -5.28 11.09
N GLU A 87 10.72 -5.51 12.23
CA GLU A 87 11.32 -6.16 13.40
C GLU A 87 11.76 -7.60 13.09
N LYS A 88 10.92 -8.36 12.37
CA LYS A 88 11.23 -9.72 11.91
C LYS A 88 12.33 -9.77 10.86
N ASN A 89 12.37 -8.77 9.97
CA ASN A 89 13.26 -8.71 8.81
C ASN A 89 14.32 -7.61 8.94
N SER A 90 14.84 -7.39 10.15
CA SER A 90 15.69 -6.24 10.47
C SER A 90 16.98 -6.18 9.63
N SER A 91 17.63 -7.33 9.40
CA SER A 91 18.83 -7.46 8.55
C SER A 91 18.60 -7.00 7.11
N HIS A 92 17.38 -7.19 6.58
CA HIS A 92 17.02 -6.82 5.21
C HIS A 92 16.49 -5.40 5.09
N THR A 93 16.07 -4.77 6.21
CA THR A 93 15.37 -3.47 6.20
C THR A 93 16.16 -2.34 6.85
N GLN A 94 17.33 -2.61 7.43
CA GLN A 94 18.12 -1.63 8.19
C GLN A 94 18.42 -0.34 7.42
N ASN A 95 18.70 -0.46 6.12
CA ASN A 95 19.02 0.68 5.24
C ASN A 95 17.88 1.02 4.27
N ALA A 96 16.67 0.56 4.54
CA ALA A 96 15.51 0.80 3.69
C ALA A 96 14.84 2.14 4.01
N TRP A 97 14.24 2.73 2.98
CA TRP A 97 13.30 3.83 3.10
C TRP A 97 11.92 3.31 3.51
N ILE A 98 11.11 4.16 4.15
CA ILE A 98 9.68 3.88 4.38
C ILE A 98 8.87 4.85 3.53
N HIS A 99 7.94 4.33 2.74
CA HIS A 99 7.08 5.10 1.84
C HIS A 99 5.61 4.84 2.15
N LYS A 100 4.80 5.90 2.24
CA LYS A 100 3.34 5.86 2.27
C LYS A 100 2.81 6.37 0.93
N PHE A 101 1.89 5.62 0.33
CA PHE A 101 1.28 5.91 -0.95
C PHE A 101 -0.15 5.40 -0.99
N TYR A 102 -0.93 5.82 -1.97
CA TYR A 102 -2.22 5.18 -2.30
C TYR A 102 -2.09 4.47 -3.64
N GLY A 103 -2.90 3.43 -3.84
CA GLY A 103 -2.88 2.61 -5.05
C GLY A 103 -3.88 1.48 -4.94
N ARG A 104 -3.73 0.47 -5.77
CA ARG A 104 -4.57 -0.74 -5.71
C ARG A 104 -3.73 -1.91 -5.20
N ALA A 105 -4.33 -2.75 -4.37
CA ALA A 105 -3.67 -3.93 -3.84
C ALA A 105 -4.66 -5.06 -3.56
N THR A 106 -4.15 -6.28 -3.45
CA THR A 106 -4.89 -7.45 -3.01
C THR A 106 -4.32 -7.94 -1.70
N SER A 107 -5.16 -8.08 -0.68
CA SER A 107 -4.75 -8.72 0.57
C SER A 107 -4.40 -10.18 0.28
N LEU A 108 -3.17 -10.60 0.58
CA LEU A 108 -2.71 -11.97 0.35
C LEU A 108 -3.59 -12.98 1.10
N SER A 109 -4.01 -12.65 2.32
CA SER A 109 -4.94 -13.48 3.10
C SER A 109 -6.31 -13.65 2.43
N ILE A 110 -6.83 -12.61 1.77
CA ILE A 110 -8.12 -12.70 1.04
C ILE A 110 -7.93 -13.53 -0.22
N LEU A 111 -6.84 -13.33 -0.97
CA LEU A 111 -6.50 -14.18 -2.11
C LEU A 111 -6.46 -15.65 -1.69
N LYS A 112 -5.71 -15.95 -0.63
CA LYS A 112 -5.57 -17.31 -0.10
C LYS A 112 -6.92 -17.94 0.22
N MET A 113 -7.77 -17.22 0.97
CA MET A 113 -9.13 -17.66 1.28
C MET A 113 -9.95 -17.94 0.00
N GLU A 114 -9.90 -17.03 -0.96
CA GLU A 114 -10.68 -17.11 -2.20
C GLU A 114 -10.24 -18.24 -3.15
N VAL A 115 -8.95 -18.62 -3.11
CA VAL A 115 -8.41 -19.70 -3.96
C VAL A 115 -8.21 -21.02 -3.20
N GLY A 116 -8.57 -21.07 -1.92
CA GLY A 116 -8.45 -22.25 -1.08
C GLY A 116 -6.99 -22.60 -0.71
N MET A 117 -6.13 -21.58 -0.58
CA MET A 117 -4.77 -21.75 -0.05
C MET A 117 -4.77 -21.90 1.46
N GLU A 118 -3.90 -22.77 1.96
CA GLU A 118 -3.66 -22.88 3.40
C GLU A 118 -2.98 -21.61 3.95
N SER A 119 -3.34 -21.29 5.20
CA SER A 119 -2.66 -20.23 5.94
C SER A 119 -1.30 -20.73 6.43
N ASP A 120 -0.29 -19.86 6.38
CA ASP A 120 1.07 -20.16 6.83
C ASP A 120 1.61 -19.11 7.81
N GLY A 121 2.83 -19.33 8.31
CA GLY A 121 3.47 -18.51 9.33
C GLY A 121 3.80 -17.08 8.91
N HIS A 122 3.76 -16.75 7.61
CA HIS A 122 4.04 -15.40 7.10
C HIS A 122 2.77 -14.57 6.91
N ASP A 123 1.58 -15.16 7.06
CA ASP A 123 0.30 -14.44 6.93
C ASP A 123 0.11 -13.35 7.99
N ASP A 124 0.86 -13.42 9.09
CA ASP A 124 0.81 -12.41 10.15
C ASP A 124 1.44 -11.07 9.75
N GLU A 125 2.17 -11.03 8.63
CA GLU A 125 2.69 -9.82 8.00
C GLU A 125 1.59 -9.01 7.28
N LYS A 126 0.39 -9.61 7.09
CA LYS A 126 -0.79 -9.01 6.46
C LYS A 126 -0.49 -8.33 5.12
N GLU A 127 0.32 -8.99 4.32
CA GLU A 127 0.82 -8.47 3.06
C GLU A 127 -0.32 -8.06 2.11
N GLN A 128 -0.13 -6.90 1.49
CA GLN A 128 -0.93 -6.35 0.41
C GLN A 128 -0.10 -6.42 -0.87
N LEU A 129 -0.57 -7.20 -1.85
CA LEU A 129 0.08 -7.41 -3.14
C LEU A 129 -0.26 -6.27 -4.09
N VAL A 130 0.72 -5.44 -4.41
CA VAL A 130 0.59 -4.39 -5.44
C VAL A 130 1.18 -4.91 -6.75
N VAL A 131 0.33 -5.11 -7.75
CA VAL A 131 0.73 -5.63 -9.08
C VAL A 131 0.55 -4.59 -10.19
N GLU A 132 -0.28 -3.58 -9.95
CA GLU A 132 -0.48 -2.44 -10.84
C GLU A 132 0.61 -1.37 -10.63
N PRO A 133 0.86 -0.50 -11.63
CA PRO A 133 1.76 0.63 -11.45
C PRO A 133 1.25 1.58 -10.37
N VAL A 134 2.18 2.12 -9.56
CA VAL A 134 1.91 3.21 -8.62
C VAL A 134 2.75 4.41 -9.06
N PRO A 135 2.17 5.37 -9.79
CA PRO A 135 2.84 6.62 -10.17
C PRO A 135 3.46 7.34 -8.98
N PHE A 136 4.57 8.05 -9.20
CA PHE A 136 5.29 8.73 -8.13
C PHE A 136 4.43 9.81 -7.42
N GLU A 137 3.55 10.48 -8.14
CA GLU A 137 2.58 11.44 -7.59
C GLU A 137 1.63 10.86 -6.53
N GLN A 138 1.47 9.53 -6.49
CA GLN A 138 0.62 8.86 -5.50
C GLN A 138 1.35 8.61 -4.17
N PHE A 139 2.64 8.91 -4.10
CA PHE A 139 3.41 8.88 -2.86
C PHE A 139 3.13 10.14 -2.05
N ILE A 140 2.80 9.98 -0.77
CA ILE A 140 2.37 11.08 0.10
C ILE A 140 3.28 11.31 1.29
N ALA A 141 4.05 10.29 1.68
CA ALA A 141 5.02 10.41 2.75
C ALA A 141 6.23 9.52 2.50
N SER A 142 7.42 10.01 2.84
CA SER A 142 8.65 9.20 2.78
C SER A 142 9.66 9.62 3.84
N THR A 143 10.32 8.65 4.48
CA THR A 143 11.47 8.89 5.37
C THR A 143 12.65 8.02 4.96
N CYS A 144 13.84 8.60 5.05
CA CYS A 144 15.09 7.97 4.64
C CYS A 144 15.72 7.19 5.81
N PRO A 145 16.70 6.30 5.53
CA PRO A 145 17.36 5.50 6.56
C PRO A 145 17.94 6.32 7.71
N LYS A 146 18.46 7.52 7.44
CA LYS A 146 19.01 8.44 8.47
C LYS A 146 17.98 8.85 9.52
N PHE A 147 16.70 8.95 9.16
CA PHE A 147 15.62 9.39 10.05
C PHE A 147 14.71 8.24 10.50
N ARG A 148 14.89 7.03 9.95
CA ARG A 148 14.03 5.87 10.19
C ARG A 148 13.86 5.54 11.66
N ASP A 149 14.95 5.36 12.41
CA ASP A 149 14.85 4.95 13.82
C ASP A 149 14.17 6.03 14.67
N LYS A 150 14.44 7.31 14.37
CA LYS A 150 13.76 8.44 15.02
C LYS A 150 12.26 8.47 14.68
N PHE A 151 11.91 8.22 13.41
CA PHE A 151 10.52 8.14 12.98
C PHE A 151 9.78 6.99 13.68
N LEU A 152 10.38 5.78 13.69
CA LEU A 152 9.83 4.59 14.33
C LEU A 152 9.72 4.76 15.85
N SER A 153 10.59 5.53 16.48
CA SER A 153 10.47 5.91 17.90
C SER A 153 9.46 7.04 18.16
N GLY A 154 8.70 7.48 17.14
CA GLY A 154 7.66 8.50 17.24
C GLY A 154 8.13 9.95 17.18
N ALA A 155 9.41 10.21 16.90
CA ALA A 155 9.92 11.57 16.76
C ALA A 155 9.39 12.23 15.48
N LEU A 156 9.32 13.57 15.50
CA LEU A 156 9.02 14.36 14.31
C LEU A 156 10.22 14.36 13.37
N VAL A 157 10.01 13.94 12.13
CA VAL A 157 11.03 13.90 11.08
C VAL A 157 10.55 14.62 9.82
N PRO A 158 11.47 15.05 8.93
CA PRO A 158 11.09 15.59 7.63
C PRO A 158 10.33 14.55 6.78
N ASN A 159 9.30 15.02 6.07
CA ASN A 159 8.68 14.25 4.99
C ASN A 159 9.43 14.55 3.68
N ALA A 160 10.21 13.59 3.19
CA ALA A 160 11.01 13.76 1.98
C ALA A 160 10.15 14.00 0.73
N MET A 161 8.87 13.59 0.72
CA MET A 161 7.98 13.85 -0.42
C MET A 161 7.66 15.34 -0.61
N HIS A 162 7.79 16.17 0.44
CA HIS A 162 7.51 17.60 0.34
C HIS A 162 8.42 18.31 -0.67
N GLU A 163 9.64 17.81 -0.89
CA GLU A 163 10.58 18.36 -1.89
C GLU A 163 10.08 18.17 -3.33
N TYR A 164 9.24 17.15 -3.56
CA TYR A 164 8.69 16.82 -4.89
C TYR A 164 7.24 17.28 -5.05
N ASN A 165 6.49 17.38 -3.95
CA ASN A 165 5.14 17.91 -3.93
C ASN A 165 4.96 18.83 -2.71
N GLY A 166 5.06 20.13 -2.96
CA GLY A 166 4.95 21.18 -1.93
C GLY A 166 3.58 21.29 -1.26
N SER A 167 2.54 20.62 -1.79
CA SER A 167 1.22 20.55 -1.15
C SER A 167 1.15 19.53 -0.02
N LEU A 168 2.16 18.66 0.14
CA LEU A 168 2.21 17.68 1.22
C LEU A 168 2.77 18.30 2.51
N PRO A 169 2.50 17.72 3.69
CA PRO A 169 3.08 18.23 4.93
C PRO A 169 4.61 18.11 4.95
N LYS A 170 5.29 19.13 5.50
CA LYS A 170 6.76 19.19 5.60
C LYS A 170 7.37 18.15 6.54
N SER A 171 6.59 17.67 7.51
CA SER A 171 7.06 16.79 8.57
C SER A 171 5.98 15.79 8.97
N MET A 172 6.42 14.68 9.54
CA MET A 172 5.56 13.58 9.97
C MET A 172 6.13 12.85 11.19
N ARG A 173 5.26 12.14 11.90
CA ARG A 173 5.56 11.18 12.98
C ARG A 173 4.95 9.83 12.64
N ALA A 174 5.41 8.76 13.29
CA ALA A 174 4.80 7.44 13.14
C ALA A 174 3.29 7.44 13.45
N SER A 175 2.83 8.21 14.44
CA SER A 175 1.41 8.34 14.78
C SER A 175 0.55 8.85 13.63
N ASP A 176 1.11 9.67 12.76
CA ASP A 176 0.40 10.27 11.63
C ASP A 176 0.10 9.20 10.57
N LEU A 177 0.98 8.21 10.42
CA LEU A 177 0.87 7.16 9.41
C LEU A 177 0.38 5.81 9.98
N LEU A 178 -0.12 5.81 11.21
CA LEU A 178 -0.46 4.59 11.93
C LEU A 178 -1.57 3.79 11.24
N ASN A 179 -2.62 4.47 10.79
CA ASN A 179 -3.75 3.90 10.05
C ASN A 179 -4.33 4.92 9.05
N GLU A 180 -5.39 4.55 8.32
CA GLU A 180 -6.01 5.43 7.33
C GLU A 180 -6.56 6.73 7.95
N GLY A 181 -7.26 6.63 9.08
CA GLY A 181 -7.86 7.80 9.72
C GLY A 181 -6.81 8.80 10.22
N THR A 182 -5.68 8.32 10.74
CA THR A 182 -4.58 9.22 11.15
C THR A 182 -3.91 9.90 9.96
N VAL A 183 -3.77 9.19 8.83
CA VAL A 183 -3.20 9.77 7.59
C VAL A 183 -4.09 10.88 7.06
N LEU A 184 -5.40 10.62 6.97
CA LEU A 184 -6.38 11.61 6.53
C LEU A 184 -6.40 12.82 7.47
N THR A 185 -6.40 12.58 8.78
CA THR A 185 -6.31 13.65 9.79
C THR A 185 -5.04 14.48 9.64
N TRP A 186 -3.89 13.83 9.45
CA TRP A 186 -2.60 14.49 9.27
C TRP A 186 -2.58 15.41 8.03
N LEU A 187 -3.19 15.00 6.93
CA LEU A 187 -3.34 15.85 5.74
C LEU A 187 -4.23 17.07 6.03
N MET A 188 -5.37 16.87 6.70
CA MET A 188 -6.29 17.95 7.04
C MET A 188 -5.65 19.01 7.95
N ILE A 189 -4.98 18.61 9.04
CA ILE A 189 -4.38 19.57 9.99
C ILE A 189 -3.22 20.38 9.38
N ASN A 190 -2.64 19.90 8.28
CA ASN A 190 -1.56 20.58 7.56
C ASN A 190 -2.07 21.35 6.32
N ASN A 191 -3.40 21.50 6.16
CA ASN A 191 -4.04 22.21 5.05
C ASN A 191 -3.69 21.62 3.66
N CYS A 192 -3.54 20.31 3.58
CA CYS A 192 -3.23 19.59 2.34
C CYS A 192 -4.51 19.15 1.61
N GLU A 193 -5.45 20.09 1.41
CA GLU A 193 -6.82 19.81 0.94
C GLU A 193 -6.86 19.12 -0.44
N GLU A 194 -6.00 19.54 -1.37
CA GLU A 194 -5.91 18.95 -2.71
C GLU A 194 -5.52 17.47 -2.64
N THR A 195 -4.41 17.17 -1.94
CA THR A 195 -3.96 15.78 -1.75
C THR A 195 -5.01 14.95 -1.00
N PHE A 196 -5.61 15.52 0.06
CA PHE A 196 -6.68 14.85 0.80
C PHE A 196 -7.84 14.47 -0.12
N THR A 197 -8.28 15.41 -0.97
CA THR A 197 -9.39 15.22 -1.89
C THR A 197 -9.08 14.12 -2.91
N THR A 198 -7.89 14.18 -3.53
CA THR A 198 -7.44 13.16 -4.48
C THR A 198 -7.40 11.77 -3.86
N ILE A 199 -6.85 11.61 -2.64
CA ILE A 199 -6.85 10.32 -1.94
C ILE A 199 -8.27 9.84 -1.68
N CYS A 200 -9.15 10.73 -1.20
CA CYS A 200 -10.52 10.37 -0.87
C CYS A 200 -11.30 9.87 -2.07
N GLN A 201 -11.18 10.56 -3.21
CA GLN A 201 -11.84 10.14 -4.45
C GLN A 201 -11.30 8.80 -4.97
N ASN A 202 -9.97 8.62 -4.98
CA ASN A 202 -9.35 7.40 -5.47
C ASN A 202 -9.62 6.19 -4.57
N THR A 203 -9.59 6.38 -3.24
CA THR A 203 -9.63 5.28 -2.27
C THR A 203 -11.05 4.96 -1.81
N TYR A 204 -11.91 5.98 -1.72
CA TYR A 204 -13.20 5.88 -1.04
C TYR A 204 -14.39 6.26 -1.92
N GLY A 205 -14.17 6.76 -3.15
CA GLY A 205 -15.23 7.29 -4.02
C GLY A 205 -16.33 6.30 -4.41
N SER A 206 -16.09 4.99 -4.29
CA SER A 206 -17.09 3.94 -4.56
C SER A 206 -17.82 3.44 -3.30
N LEU A 207 -17.44 3.90 -2.11
CA LEU A 207 -18.01 3.42 -0.85
C LEU A 207 -19.27 4.19 -0.47
N SER A 208 -20.28 3.47 0.02
CA SER A 208 -21.45 4.10 0.63
C SER A 208 -21.10 4.73 1.98
N LYS A 209 -21.91 5.69 2.43
CA LYS A 209 -21.77 6.28 3.77
C LYS A 209 -21.71 5.21 4.87
N GLU A 210 -22.58 4.21 4.79
CA GLU A 210 -22.62 3.12 5.77
C GLU A 210 -21.35 2.27 5.76
N ALA A 211 -20.75 2.04 4.59
CA ALA A 211 -19.46 1.36 4.48
C ALA A 211 -18.31 2.20 5.05
N LEU A 212 -18.34 3.52 4.84
CA LEU A 212 -17.37 4.46 5.44
C LEU A 212 -17.49 4.49 6.96
N GLU A 213 -18.70 4.59 7.50
CA GLU A 213 -18.94 4.57 8.94
C GLU A 213 -18.41 3.27 9.58
N ARG A 214 -18.56 2.13 8.91
CA ARG A 214 -17.97 0.86 9.38
C ARG A 214 -16.45 0.85 9.27
N ARG A 215 -15.87 1.38 8.19
CA ARG A 215 -14.41 1.39 7.95
C ARG A 215 -13.65 2.28 8.93
N PHE A 216 -14.26 3.38 9.35
CA PHE A 216 -13.67 4.36 10.27
C PHE A 216 -14.27 4.30 11.68
N ASP A 217 -14.78 3.13 12.10
CA ASP A 217 -15.28 2.87 13.45
C ASP A 217 -16.28 3.93 13.98
N GLY A 218 -17.09 4.50 13.09
CA GLY A 218 -18.06 5.54 13.41
C GLY A 218 -17.49 6.95 13.64
N ASP A 219 -16.23 7.23 13.25
CA ASP A 219 -15.67 8.58 13.29
C ASP A 219 -16.37 9.50 12.27
N LYS A 220 -17.44 10.15 12.74
CA LYS A 220 -18.27 11.04 11.92
C LYS A 220 -17.49 12.17 11.29
N LYS A 221 -16.45 12.70 11.95
CA LYS A 221 -15.68 13.84 11.42
C LYS A 221 -14.91 13.44 10.17
N ILE A 222 -14.24 12.29 10.22
CA ILE A 222 -13.51 11.76 9.06
C ILE A 222 -14.49 11.36 7.95
N VAL A 223 -15.58 10.67 8.29
CA VAL A 223 -16.59 10.25 7.31
C VAL A 223 -17.20 11.44 6.57
N ASP A 224 -17.61 12.48 7.30
CA ASP A 224 -18.20 13.69 6.70
C ASP A 224 -17.17 14.42 5.81
N ALA A 225 -15.91 14.49 6.24
CA ALA A 225 -14.83 15.07 5.43
C ALA A 225 -14.58 14.28 4.14
N ILE A 226 -14.57 12.94 4.20
CA ILE A 226 -14.45 12.08 3.01
C ILE A 226 -15.62 12.30 2.05
N ILE A 227 -16.86 12.30 2.55
CA ILE A 227 -18.06 12.50 1.73
C ILE A 227 -17.99 13.87 1.03
N SER A 228 -17.59 14.91 1.76
CA SER A 228 -17.40 16.25 1.20
C SER A 228 -16.35 16.27 0.09
N ALA A 229 -15.21 15.60 0.28
CA ALA A 229 -14.15 15.52 -0.72
C ALA A 229 -14.53 14.70 -1.96
N VAL A 230 -15.24 13.58 -1.78
CA VAL A 230 -15.71 12.75 -2.89
C VAL A 230 -16.70 13.51 -3.78
N GLY A 231 -17.51 14.40 -3.20
CA GLY A 231 -18.42 15.28 -3.94
C GLY A 231 -17.77 16.51 -4.58
N ALA A 232 -16.48 16.78 -4.34
CA ALA A 232 -15.79 17.97 -4.85
C ALA A 232 -15.26 17.75 -6.28
N PRO A 233 -15.23 18.80 -7.13
CA PRO A 233 -14.58 18.71 -8.45
C PRO A 233 -13.07 18.54 -8.31
N LEU A 234 -12.47 17.65 -9.11
CA LEU A 234 -11.00 17.55 -9.25
C LEU A 234 -10.45 18.87 -9.81
N GLN A 235 -9.58 19.54 -9.06
CA GLN A 235 -8.76 20.60 -9.63
C GLN A 235 -7.64 19.94 -10.45
N MET A 236 -7.82 19.90 -11.78
CA MET A 236 -6.75 19.53 -12.69
C MET A 236 -5.83 20.73 -12.88
N HIS A 237 -4.60 20.65 -12.38
CA HIS A 237 -3.56 21.60 -12.79
C HIS A 237 -3.09 21.23 -14.20
N LEU A 238 -3.27 22.17 -15.13
CA LEU A 238 -2.70 22.15 -16.49
C LEU A 238 -1.20 22.44 -16.44
#